data_AF-A0A3D2XLP2-F1
#
_entry.id   AF-A0A3D2XLP2-F1
#
_cell.length_a   1.000
_cell.length_b   1.000
_cell.length_c   1.000
_cell.angle_alpha   90.00
_cell.angle_beta   90.00
_cell.angle_gamma   90.00
#
_symmetry.space_group_name_H-M   'P 1'
#
loop_
_entity.id
_entity.type
_entity.pdbx_description
1 polymer ?
#
loop_
_entity_poly.entity_id
_entity_poly.type
_entity_poly.pdbx_seq_one_letter_code
_entity_poly.pdbx_strand_id
1 'polypeptide(L)' 'MAHKTTTHWKGGMRFESDNPSGNSVLMDTNSEGVDQQQGLSPKAMMLSSLAGCSGIDIVDILKKMKITD' A
#
# COMPACT_ATOMS: atom_id res chain seq x y z
N MET A 1 -8.69 10.71 15.89
CA MET A 1 -9.43 10.57 14.61
C MET A 1 -9.43 9.10 14.25
N ALA A 2 -10.57 8.53 13.86
CA ALA A 2 -10.63 7.14 13.43
C ALA A 2 -10.42 7.08 11.91
N HIS A 3 -9.42 6.32 11.46
CA HIS A 3 -9.29 5.99 10.05
C HIS A 3 -10.19 4.78 9.75
N LYS A 4 -11.04 4.89 8.73
CA LYS A 4 -11.85 3.80 8.20
C LYS A 4 -11.39 3.49 6.79
N THR A 5 -11.29 2.20 6.48
CA THR A 5 -11.13 1.72 5.12
C THR A 5 -12.20 0.68 4.81
N THR A 6 -12.55 0.54 3.53
CA THR A 6 -13.48 -0.43 2.99
C THR A 6 -12.80 -1.19 1.87
N THR A 7 -12.82 -2.51 1.94
CA THR A 7 -12.24 -3.39 0.92
C THR A 7 -13.35 -4.13 0.20
N HIS A 8 -13.33 -4.04 -1.13
CA HIS A 8 -14.29 -4.68 -2.02
C HIS A 8 -13.63 -5.78 -2.83
N TRP A 9 -14.26 -6.95 -2.85
CA TRP A 9 -13.88 -8.03 -3.77
C TRP A 9 -14.30 -7.67 -5.20
N LYS A 10 -13.41 -7.88 -6.18
CA LYS A 10 -13.61 -7.50 -7.59
C LYS A 10 -13.67 -8.70 -8.54
N GLY A 11 -13.83 -9.91 -8.01
CA GLY A 11 -13.76 -11.16 -8.77
C GLY A 11 -12.40 -11.85 -8.69
N GLY A 12 -12.39 -13.18 -8.74
CA GLY A 12 -11.17 -13.98 -8.60
C GLY A 12 -10.42 -13.67 -7.30
N MET A 13 -9.08 -13.56 -7.39
CA MET A 13 -8.22 -13.21 -6.26
C MET A 13 -7.86 -11.71 -6.22
N ARG A 14 -8.80 -10.84 -6.60
CA ARG A 14 -8.60 -9.38 -6.71
C ARG A 14 -9.48 -8.61 -5.75
N PHE A 15 -8.88 -7.60 -5.12
CA PHE A 15 -9.48 -6.74 -4.12
C PHE A 15 -9.11 -5.28 -4.36
N GLU A 16 -10.04 -4.36 -4.12
CA GLU A 16 -9.81 -2.92 -4.15
C GLU A 16 -10.13 -2.35 -2.76
N SER A 17 -9.22 -1.57 -2.18
CA SER A 17 -9.46 -0.89 -0.90
C SER A 17 -9.47 0.62 -1.11
N ASP A 18 -10.38 1.32 -0.42
CA ASP A 18 -10.37 2.77 -0.33
C ASP A 18 -9.37 3.29 0.72
N ASN A 19 -9.22 4.62 0.78
CA ASN A 19 -8.61 5.30 1.91
C ASN A 19 -9.31 6.65 2.22
N PRO A 20 -9.11 7.22 3.42
CA PRO A 20 -9.75 8.48 3.81
C PRO A 20 -9.39 9.70 2.94
N SER A 21 -8.33 9.62 2.13
CA SER A 21 -7.90 10.68 1.23
C SER A 21 -8.57 10.60 -0.15
N GLY A 22 -9.48 9.64 -0.36
CA GLY A 22 -10.23 9.47 -1.61
C GLY A 22 -9.50 8.68 -2.70
N ASN A 23 -8.34 8.07 -2.41
CA ASN A 23 -7.67 7.19 -3.37
C ASN A 23 -8.04 5.72 -3.14
N SER A 24 -7.85 4.89 -4.16
CA SER A 24 -7.98 3.43 -4.05
C SER A 24 -6.66 2.73 -4.34
N VAL A 25 -6.55 1.50 -3.83
CA VAL A 25 -5.42 0.61 -4.06
C VAL A 25 -5.93 -0.74 -4.54
N LEU A 26 -5.30 -1.27 -5.57
CA LEU A 26 -5.60 -2.60 -6.10
C LEU A 26 -4.63 -3.62 -5.53
N MET A 27 -5.18 -4.71 -5.02
CA MET A 27 -4.43 -5.86 -4.53
C MET A 27 -4.88 -7.12 -5.25
N ASP A 28 -3.93 -7.94 -5.69
CA ASP A 28 -4.23 -9.26 -6.23
C ASP A 28 -3.10 -10.26 -5.98
N THR A 29 -3.39 -11.54 -6.19
CA THR A 29 -2.38 -12.59 -6.20
C THR A 29 -2.55 -13.42 -7.45
N ASN A 30 -1.48 -14.14 -7.83
CA ASN A 30 -1.55 -15.12 -8.89
C ASN A 30 -2.71 -16.09 -8.61
N SER A 31 -3.57 -16.25 -9.61
CA SER A 31 -4.58 -17.30 -9.67
C SER A 31 -4.31 -18.13 -10.91
N GLU A 32 -4.67 -19.41 -10.88
CA GLU A 32 -4.59 -20.30 -12.05
C GLU A 32 -5.19 -19.61 -13.28
N GLY A 33 -4.38 -19.38 -14.32
CA GLY A 33 -4.80 -18.74 -15.57
C GLY A 33 -4.67 -17.21 -15.67
N VAL A 34 -4.02 -16.53 -14.73
CA VAL A 34 -3.69 -15.09 -14.83
C VAL A 34 -2.17 -14.91 -14.87
N ASP A 35 -1.64 -14.55 -16.05
CA ASP A 35 -0.20 -14.46 -16.32
C ASP A 35 0.48 -13.27 -15.63
N GLN A 36 -0.27 -12.21 -15.27
CA GLN A 36 0.29 -10.99 -14.69
C GLN A 36 -0.60 -10.34 -13.63
N GLN A 37 0.01 -9.98 -12.51
CA GLN A 37 -0.62 -9.19 -11.43
C GLN A 37 -0.93 -7.77 -11.91
N GLN A 38 -2.13 -7.29 -11.62
CA GLN A 38 -2.56 -5.91 -11.90
C GLN A 38 -2.36 -5.00 -10.68
N GLY A 39 -2.32 -5.57 -9.48
CA GLY A 39 -2.07 -4.87 -8.22
C GLY A 39 -0.83 -5.40 -7.49
N LEU A 40 -0.55 -4.84 -6.31
CA LEU A 40 0.43 -5.43 -5.40
C LEU A 40 -0.17 -6.66 -4.72
N SER A 41 0.64 -7.69 -4.49
CA SER A 41 0.19 -8.74 -3.57
C SER A 41 -0.09 -8.14 -2.18
N PRO A 42 -1.15 -8.57 -1.47
CA PRO A 42 -1.46 -8.03 -0.15
C PRO A 42 -0.25 -8.08 0.80
N LYS A 43 0.57 -9.14 0.71
CA LYS A 43 1.79 -9.28 1.52
C LYS A 43 2.88 -8.29 1.10
N ALA A 44 3.12 -8.12 -0.21
CA ALA A 44 4.08 -7.13 -0.70
C ALA A 44 3.65 -5.72 -0.30
N MET A 45 2.35 -5.39 -0.45
CA MET A 45 1.80 -4.11 -0.03
C MET A 45 1.98 -3.86 1.47
N MET A 46 1.73 -4.87 2.31
CA MET A 46 1.97 -4.76 3.76
C MET A 46 3.44 -4.45 4.07
N LEU A 47 4.40 -5.14 3.45
CA LEU A 47 5.82 -4.88 3.65
C LEU A 47 6.23 -3.49 3.14
N SER A 48 5.73 -3.08 1.97
CA SER A 48 5.95 -1.72 1.44
C SER A 48 5.38 -0.65 2.37
N SER A 49 4.20 -0.88 2.97
CA SER A 49 3.60 0.07 3.91
C SER A 49 4.43 0.24 5.18
N LEU A 50 4.97 -0.87 5.72
CA LEU A 50 5.85 -0.83 6.89
C LEU A 50 7.13 -0.06 6.59
N ALA A 51 7.78 -0.35 5.45
CA ALA A 51 8.97 0.37 5.01
C ALA A 51 8.68 1.86 4.77
N GLY A 52 7.52 2.19 4.20
CA GLY A 52 7.08 3.57 3.98
C GLY A 52 6.92 4.35 5.29
N CYS A 53 6.28 3.77 6.31
CA CYS A 53 6.15 4.40 7.62
C CYS A 53 7.53 4.72 8.22
N SER A 54 8.45 3.76 8.21
CA SER A 54 9.82 3.97 8.71
C SER A 54 10.61 4.98 7.86
N GLY A 55 10.41 5.00 6.54
CA GLY A 55 11.05 5.97 5.65
C GLY A 55 10.62 7.41 5.94
N ILE A 56 9.35 7.64 6.26
CA ILE A 56 8.84 8.97 6.67
C ILE A 56 9.59 9.46 7.92
N ASP A 57 9.71 8.60 8.95
CA ASP A 57 10.43 8.95 10.18
C ASP A 57 11.90 9.29 9.89
N ILE A 58 12.57 8.52 9.03
CA ILE A 58 13.96 8.76 8.63
C ILE A 58 14.11 10.11 7.92
N VAL A 59 13.23 10.42 6.97
CA VAL A 59 13.24 11.70 6.25
C VAL A 59 13.07 12.88 7.22
N ASP A 60 12.16 12.76 8.19
CA ASP A 60 11.96 13.79 9.21
C ASP A 60 13.19 13.97 10.12
N ILE A 61 13.86 12.87 10.51
CA ILE A 61 15.12 12.92 11.27
C ILE A 61 16.21 13.64 10.48
N LEU A 62 16.44 13.26 9.22
CA LEU A 62 17.47 13.86 8.37
C LEU A 62 17.23 15.37 8.17
N LYS A 63 15.97 15.76 7.94
CA LYS A 63 15.55 17.15 7.85
C LYS A 63 15.86 17.93 9.13
N LYS A 64 15.56 17.34 10.30
CA LYS A 64 15.88 17.95 11.60
C LYS A 64 17.39 18.09 11.83
N MET A 65 18.18 17.14 11.32
CA MET A 65 19.64 17.18 11.35
C MET A 65 20.25 18.17 10.34
N LYS A 66 19.43 18.80 9.48
CA LYS A 66 19.88 19.69 8.40
C LYS A 66 20.85 19.01 7.43
N ILE A 67 20.64 17.71 7.20
CA ILE A 67 21.34 16.99 6.13
C ILE A 67 20.59 17.33 4.83
N THR A 68 21.07 18.38 4.18
CA THR A 68 20.73 18.77 2.81
C THR A 68 21.83 18.27 1.90
N ASP A 69 21.49 17.36 1.00
CA ASP A 69 22.14 17.32 -0.33
C ASP A 69 21.66 18.53 -1.16
#